data_AF-A0A8J3A8U4-F1
#
_entry.id   AF-A0A8J3A8U4-F1
#
_cell.length_a   1.000
_cell.length_b   1.000
_cell.length_c   1.000
_cell.angle_alpha   90.00
_cell.angle_beta   90.00
_cell.angle_gamma   90.00
#
_symmetry.space_group_name_H-M   'P 1'
#
loop_
_entity.id
_entity.type
_entity.pdbx_description
1 polymer ?
#
loop_
_entity_poly.entity_id
_entity_poly.type
_entity_poly.pdbx_seq_one_letter_code
_entity_poly.pdbx_strand_id
1 'polypeptide(L)' 'MVKGAFRVEFRDHVAELGPGDFIVVPRGVEHRTASDEEAEVLIFEPADVVNTGDAAVSEFTAPLGEKI' A
#
# COMPACT_ATOMS: atom_id res chain seq x y z
N MET A 1 -8.66 -4.45 -1.39
CA MET A 1 -8.30 -5.59 -0.51
C MET A 1 -8.81 -6.88 -1.12
N VAL A 2 -7.96 -7.90 -1.30
CA VAL A 2 -8.32 -9.16 -1.98
C VAL A 2 -8.64 -10.25 -0.97
N LYS A 3 -7.83 -10.41 0.09
CA LYS A 3 -8.01 -11.44 1.12
C LYS A 3 -7.35 -11.03 2.44
N GLY A 4 -8.02 -11.31 3.57
CA GLY A 4 -7.53 -11.01 4.93
C GLY A 4 -8.23 -9.81 5.57
N ALA A 5 -7.55 -9.16 6.52
CA ALA A 5 -7.92 -7.86 7.09
C ALA A 5 -6.75 -6.89 6.91
N PHE A 6 -7.02 -5.61 6.67
CA PHE A 6 -5.98 -4.61 6.41
C PHE A 6 -6.46 -3.25 6.92
N ARG A 7 -5.54 -2.39 7.34
CA ARG A 7 -5.87 -1.02 7.75
C ARG A 7 -4.96 0.01 7.14
N VAL A 8 -5.51 1.20 6.93
CA VAL A 8 -4.77 2.42 6.63
C VAL A 8 -4.87 3.34 7.84
N GLU A 9 -3.73 3.55 8.51
CA GLU A 9 -3.59 4.43 9.65
C GLU A 9 -3.27 5.84 9.16
N PHE A 10 -4.16 6.78 9.44
CA PHE A 10 -3.95 8.21 9.29
C PHE A 10 -3.57 8.82 10.63
N ARG A 11 -3.17 10.09 10.65
CA ARG A 11 -2.82 10.79 11.90
C ARG A 11 -3.99 10.94 12.86
N ASP A 12 -5.21 11.04 12.34
CA ASP A 12 -6.42 11.36 13.07
C ASP A 12 -7.44 10.21 13.15
N HIS A 13 -7.30 9.18 12.31
CA HIS A 13 -8.20 8.02 12.30
C HIS A 13 -7.56 6.79 11.67
N VAL A 14 -8.26 5.66 11.76
CA VAL A 14 -7.90 4.40 11.11
C VAL A 14 -9.04 3.97 10.20
N ALA A 15 -8.70 3.60 8.96
CA ALA A 15 -9.64 3.01 8.01
C ALA A 15 -9.40 1.49 7.94
N GLU A 16 -10.36 0.71 8.41
CA GLU A 16 -10.37 -0.75 8.33
C GLU A 16 -10.91 -1.22 6.97
N LEU A 17 -10.31 -2.24 6.38
CA LEU A 17 -10.64 -2.78 5.06
C LEU A 17 -10.77 -4.30 5.10
N GLY A 18 -11.91 -4.82 4.66
CA GLY A 18 -12.17 -6.23 4.40
C GLY A 18 -12.06 -6.59 2.91
N PRO A 19 -12.18 -7.88 2.55
CA PRO A 19 -12.15 -8.32 1.15
C PRO A 19 -13.21 -7.60 0.31
N GLY A 20 -12.80 -7.06 -0.84
CA GLY A 20 -13.65 -6.26 -1.72
C GLY A 20 -13.62 -4.76 -1.43
N ASP A 21 -13.18 -4.34 -0.25
CA ASP A 21 -13.08 -2.92 0.10
C ASP A 21 -11.88 -2.26 -0.59
N PHE A 22 -12.02 -0.97 -0.87
CA PHE A 22 -10.95 -0.12 -1.37
C PHE A 22 -11.05 1.28 -0.74
N ILE A 23 -9.91 1.96 -0.66
CA ILE A 23 -9.81 3.34 -0.20
C ILE A 23 -8.92 4.12 -1.17
N VAL A 24 -9.21 5.40 -1.31
CA VAL A 24 -8.34 6.35 -1.99
C VAL A 24 -7.68 7.22 -0.94
N VAL A 25 -6.36 7.19 -0.87
CA VAL A 25 -5.60 8.14 -0.05
C VAL A 25 -5.46 9.45 -0.82
N PRO A 26 -5.97 10.59 -0.28
CA PRO A 26 -5.81 11.87 -0.97
C PRO A 26 -4.33 12.27 -1.08
N ARG A 27 -3.99 12.95 -2.17
CA ARG A 27 -2.61 13.40 -2.41
C ARG A 27 -2.08 14.24 -1.24
N GLY A 28 -0.90 13.89 -0.75
CA GLY A 28 -0.21 14.64 0.32
C GLY A 28 -0.71 14.31 1.73
N VAL A 29 -1.66 13.38 1.88
CA VAL A 29 -2.10 12.90 3.19
C VAL A 29 -1.13 11.83 3.68
N GLU A 30 -0.53 12.11 4.84
CA GLU A 30 0.32 11.15 5.53
C GLU A 30 -0.50 9.97 6.03
N HIS A 31 -0.03 8.77 5.73
CA HIS A 31 -0.68 7.52 6.11
C HIS A 31 0.35 6.41 6.23
N ARG A 32 -0.04 5.32 6.87
CA ARG A 32 0.70 4.06 6.93
C ARG A 32 -0.26 2.90 6.69
N THR A 33 0.17 1.93 5.90
CA THR A 33 -0.53 0.65 5.74
C THR A 33 -0.06 -0.36 6.78
N ALA A 34 -0.99 -1.12 7.35
CA ALA A 34 -0.67 -2.15 8.35
C ALA A 34 -1.66 -3.33 8.29
N SER A 35 -1.17 -4.48 8.73
CA SER A 35 -1.95 -5.69 8.96
C SER A 35 -1.33 -6.47 10.12
N ASP A 36 -2.16 -7.08 10.96
CA ASP A 36 -1.69 -7.92 12.06
C ASP A 36 -1.40 -9.36 11.61
N GLU A 37 -2.00 -9.79 10.49
CA GLU A 37 -1.86 -11.10 9.87
C GLU A 37 -1.51 -10.95 8.36
N GLU A 38 -1.27 -12.05 7.65
CA GLU A 38 -1.04 -12.00 6.20
C GLU A 38 -2.28 -11.46 5.45
N ALA A 39 -2.04 -10.54 4.51
CA ALA A 39 -3.07 -9.90 3.71
C ALA A 39 -2.65 -9.80 2.23
N GLU A 40 -3.58 -10.06 1.32
CA GLU A 40 -3.39 -9.87 -0.12
C GLU A 40 -4.08 -8.58 -0.55
N VAL A 41 -3.30 -7.59 -1.02
CA VAL A 41 -3.80 -6.27 -1.44
C VAL A 41 -3.42 -5.98 -2.89
N LEU A 42 -4.26 -5.18 -3.54
CA LEU A 42 -3.93 -4.55 -4.83
C LEU A 42 -3.68 -3.06 -4.56
N ILE A 43 -2.52 -2.58 -4.97
CA ILE A 43 -2.10 -1.18 -4.78
C ILE A 43 -1.92 -0.56 -6.16
N PHE A 44 -2.45 0.65 -6.33
CA PHE A 44 -2.20 1.49 -7.50
C PHE A 44 -1.36 2.68 -7.05
N GLU A 45 -0.13 2.76 -7.54
CA GLU A 45 0.80 3.85 -7.25
C GLU A 45 1.37 4.45 -8.55
N PRO A 46 1.87 5.69 -8.52
CA PRO A 46 2.58 6.26 -9.66
C PRO A 46 3.78 5.38 -10.06
N ALA A 47 4.03 5.27 -11.37
CA ALA A 47 5.06 4.37 -11.93
C ALA A 47 6.51 4.73 -11.56
N ASP A 48 6.72 5.91 -10.99
CA ASP A 48 8.01 6.42 -10.49
C ASP A 48 8.21 6.21 -8.99
N VAL A 49 7.23 5.62 -8.29
CA VAL A 49 7.37 5.25 -6.87
C VAL A 49 8.10 3.91 -6.77
N VAL A 50 9.13 3.87 -5.93
CA VAL A 50 9.84 2.63 -5.59
C VAL A 50 9.16 1.99 -4.37
N ASN A 51 8.73 0.74 -4.51
CA ASN A 51 8.02 0.00 -3.46
C ASN A 51 8.81 -0.20 -2.16
N THR A 52 10.13 -0.02 -2.20
CA THR A 52 11.04 -0.18 -1.05
C THR A 52 11.37 1.13 -0.33
N GLY A 53 10.91 2.28 -0.83
CA GLY A 53 11.26 3.59 -0.29
C GLY A 53 12.78 3.82 -0.26
N ASP A 54 13.32 4.08 0.92
CA ASP A 54 14.76 4.38 1.13
C ASP A 54 15.63 3.12 1.32
N ALA A 55 15.04 1.91 1.30
CA ALA A 55 15.80 0.68 1.46
C ALA A 55 16.66 0.38 0.22
N ALA A 56 17.80 -0.29 0.43
CA ALA A 56 18.68 -0.70 -0.64
C ALA A 56 17.97 -1.66 -1.61
N VAL A 57 18.31 -1.56 -2.90
CA VAL A 57 17.76 -2.41 -3.96
C VAL A 57 18.05 -3.88 -3.67
N SER A 58 17.03 -4.72 -3.87
CA SER A 58 17.07 -6.18 -3.70
C SER A 58 16.33 -6.88 -4.84
N GLU A 59 16.31 -8.21 -4.82
CA GLU A 59 15.51 -9.03 -5.75
C GLU A 59 13.99 -8.80 -5.66
N PHE A 60 13.53 -8.16 -4.57
CA PHE A 60 12.12 -7.81 -4.36
C PHE A 60 11.79 -6.34 -4.69
N THR A 61 12.77 -5.59 -5.20
CA THR A 61 12.55 -4.21 -5.66
C THR A 61 12.01 -4.24 -7.08
N ALA A 62 10.85 -3.63 -7.30
CA ALA A 62 10.25 -3.55 -8.62
C ALA A 62 11.09 -2.63 -9.54
N PRO A 63 11.25 -2.97 -10.83
CA PRO A 63 11.92 -2.10 -11.78
C PRO A 63 11.07 -0.84 -12.05
N LEU A 64 11.73 0.32 -12.07
CA LEU A 64 11.06 1.60 -12.32
C LEU A 64 10.50 1.68 -13.75
N GLY A 65 9.28 2.23 -13.88
CA GLY A 65 8.67 2.53 -15.18
C GLY A 65 8.15 1.31 -15.96
N GLU A 66 8.01 0.15 -15.31
CA GLU A 66 7.36 -1.00 -15.92
C GLU A 66 5.85 -0.75 -16.03
N LYS A 67 5.29 -0.92 -17.24
CA LYS A 67 3.86 -0.74 -17.48
C LYS A 67 3.14 -2.06 -17.20
N ILE A 68 2.20 -2.03 -16.26
CA ILE A 68 1.24 -3.12 -16.00
C ILE A 68 0.22 -3.18 -17.15
#